data_AF-A0A7Y5HDV3-F1
#
_entry.id   AF-A0A7Y5HDV3-F1
#
_cell.length_a   1.000
_cell.length_b   1.000
_cell.length_c   1.000
_cell.angle_alpha   90.00
_cell.angle_beta   90.00
_cell.angle_gamma   90.00
#
_symmetry.space_group_name_H-M   'P 1'
#
loop_
_entity.id
_entity.type
_entity.pdbx_description
1 polymer ?
#
loop_
_entity_poly.entity_id
_entity_poly.type
_entity_poly.pdbx_seq_one_letter_code
_entity_poly.pdbx_strand_id
1 'polypeptide(L)'
;MRQRDAVDPADLPALLLPWFARNARVLPWRTRRSAWRSWVSELMLQQTTVAAVVPRFEGFLERFPSPAAMAAATEQDVVDAWAGLGYYSRARNLHRAATLAVARHGGTVPRDPDALRALPGIGAYTAGAILSIAHGVRAACVDG
;
A
#
# COMPACT_ATOMS: atom_id res chain seq x y z
N MET A 1 11.59 36.55 -20.39
CA MET A 1 10.85 35.62 -19.50
C MET A 1 10.04 34.70 -20.39
N ARG A 2 10.36 33.40 -20.50
CA ARG A 2 9.50 32.48 -21.26
C ARG A 2 8.26 32.19 -20.42
N GLN A 3 7.12 32.66 -20.89
CA GLN A 3 5.80 32.27 -20.39
C GLN A 3 5.70 30.75 -20.60
N ARG A 4 5.70 29.98 -19.51
CA ARG A 4 5.37 28.56 -19.58
C ARG A 4 3.87 28.53 -19.80
N ASP A 5 3.42 28.11 -20.98
CA ASP A 5 2.02 27.81 -21.20
C ASP A 5 1.59 26.80 -20.14
N ALA A 6 0.54 27.14 -19.39
CA ALA A 6 0.02 26.27 -18.36
C ALA A 6 -0.51 25.00 -19.02
N VAL A 7 -0.05 23.84 -18.57
CA VAL A 7 -0.57 22.54 -19.03
C VAL A 7 -2.01 22.41 -18.52
N ASP A 8 -2.96 22.12 -19.42
CA ASP A 8 -4.33 21.80 -19.03
C ASP A 8 -4.33 20.48 -18.22
N PRO A 9 -4.95 20.43 -17.03
CA PRO A 9 -5.10 19.19 -16.27
C PRO A 9 -5.66 18.01 -17.08
N ALA A 10 -6.50 18.27 -18.09
CA ALA A 10 -7.05 17.26 -19.00
C ALA A 10 -5.96 16.57 -19.85
N ASP A 11 -4.85 17.25 -20.12
CA ASP A 11 -3.74 16.71 -20.92
C ASP A 11 -2.72 15.91 -20.09
N LEU A 12 -2.76 16.04 -18.75
CA LEU A 12 -1.81 15.39 -17.85
C LEU A 12 -1.70 13.88 -18.05
N PRO A 13 -2.80 13.10 -18.23
CA PRO A 13 -2.67 11.67 -18.46
C PRO A 13 -1.86 11.33 -19.72
N ALA A 14 -2.05 12.08 -20.81
CA ALA A 14 -1.35 11.87 -22.08
C ALA A 14 0.16 12.16 -21.97
N LEU A 15 0.55 13.05 -21.05
CA LEU A 15 1.95 13.39 -20.79
C LEU A 15 2.61 12.45 -19.77
N LEU A 16 1.91 12.17 -18.66
CA LEU A 16 2.47 11.45 -17.51
C LEU A 16 2.51 9.94 -17.71
N LEU A 17 1.49 9.33 -18.33
CA LEU A 17 1.44 7.88 -18.48
C LEU A 17 2.58 7.33 -19.36
N PRO A 18 2.90 7.91 -20.54
CA PRO A 18 4.04 7.46 -21.34
C PRO A 18 5.39 7.68 -20.66
N TRP A 19 5.54 8.80 -19.93
CA TRP A 19 6.74 9.05 -19.16
C TRP A 19 6.90 7.99 -18.04
N PHE A 20 5.83 7.71 -17.30
CA PHE A 20 5.84 6.70 -16.25
C PHE A 20 6.17 5.31 -16.81
N ALA A 21 5.59 4.93 -17.95
CA ALA A 21 5.88 3.64 -18.59
C ALA A 21 7.38 3.45 -18.92
N ARG A 22 8.09 4.53 -19.28
CA ARG A 22 9.53 4.48 -19.62
C ARG A 22 10.48 4.67 -18.44
N ASN A 23 10.04 5.39 -17.40
CA ASN A 23 10.93 5.86 -16.33
C ASN A 23 10.58 5.32 -14.95
N ALA A 24 9.49 4.54 -14.80
CA ALA A 24 9.11 4.00 -13.52
C ALA A 24 10.21 3.10 -12.94
N ARG A 25 10.56 3.36 -11.68
CA ARG A 25 11.42 2.45 -10.90
C ARG A 25 10.77 1.09 -10.78
N VAL A 26 11.57 0.05 -10.96
CA VAL A 26 11.21 -1.34 -10.69
C VAL A 26 11.19 -1.54 -9.18
N LEU A 27 9.99 -1.78 -8.62
CA LEU A 27 9.78 -1.96 -7.18
C LEU A 27 9.00 -3.25 -6.93
N PRO A 28 9.34 -4.04 -5.88
CA PRO A 28 8.72 -5.34 -5.62
C PRO A 28 7.18 -5.33 -5.53
N TRP A 29 6.60 -4.29 -4.93
CA TRP A 29 5.15 -4.12 -4.83
C TRP A 29 4.48 -3.67 -6.14
N ARG A 30 5.25 -3.18 -7.12
CA ARG A 30 4.75 -2.76 -8.43
C ARG A 30 4.82 -3.85 -9.50
N THR A 31 5.81 -4.74 -9.40
CA THR A 31 6.03 -5.84 -10.36
C THR A 31 5.06 -7.00 -10.15
N ARG A 32 4.71 -7.30 -8.89
CA ARG A 32 3.67 -8.27 -8.53
C ARG A 32 2.57 -7.56 -7.74
N ARG A 33 1.48 -7.21 -8.42
CA ARG A 33 0.38 -6.43 -7.83
C ARG A 33 -0.65 -7.36 -7.18
N SER A 34 -1.02 -7.05 -5.94
CA SER A 34 -2.20 -7.59 -5.29
C SER A 34 -2.66 -6.61 -4.21
N ALA A 35 -3.92 -6.70 -3.80
CA ALA A 35 -4.46 -5.79 -2.78
C ALA A 35 -3.68 -5.89 -1.47
N TRP A 36 -3.27 -7.11 -1.08
CA TRP A 36 -2.44 -7.33 0.11
C TRP A 36 -1.04 -6.73 -0.04
N ARG A 37 -0.38 -6.93 -1.18
CA ARG A 37 0.97 -6.38 -1.44
C ARG A 37 0.95 -4.85 -1.44
N SER A 38 -0.06 -4.25 -2.10
CA SER A 38 -0.27 -2.80 -2.09
C SER A 38 -0.50 -2.28 -0.68
N TRP A 39 -1.37 -2.92 0.09
CA TRP A 39 -1.64 -2.51 1.46
C TRP A 39 -0.38 -2.54 2.34
N VAL A 40 0.36 -3.66 2.33
CA VAL A 40 1.60 -3.79 3.10
C VAL A 40 2.63 -2.75 2.65
N SER A 41 2.80 -2.51 1.35
CA SER A 41 3.76 -1.51 0.87
C SER A 41 3.39 -0.09 1.29
N GLU A 42 2.11 0.29 1.21
CA GLU A 42 1.69 1.62 1.64
C GLU A 42 1.97 1.85 3.13
N LEU A 43 1.67 0.87 3.98
CA LEU A 43 1.96 0.97 5.42
C LEU A 43 3.45 0.98 5.72
N MET A 44 4.26 0.20 5.01
CA MET A 44 5.72 0.24 5.16
C MET A 44 6.30 1.59 4.72
N LEU A 45 5.75 2.22 3.68
CA LEU A 45 6.24 3.48 3.12
C LEU A 45 5.82 4.72 3.91
N GLN A 46 4.85 4.62 4.82
CA GLN A 46 4.48 5.72 5.70
C GLN A 46 5.68 6.17 6.56
N GLN A 47 6.13 7.42 6.37
CA GLN A 47 7.27 7.99 7.12
C GLN A 47 8.54 7.11 7.05
N THR A 48 8.73 6.38 5.94
CA THR A 48 9.91 5.51 5.71
C THR A 48 10.35 5.66 4.25
N THR A 49 11.64 5.45 3.96
CA THR A 49 12.15 5.58 2.59
C THR A 49 11.99 4.29 1.77
N VAL A 50 11.84 4.43 0.45
CA VAL A 50 11.83 3.28 -0.48
C VAL A 50 13.08 2.41 -0.28
N ALA A 51 14.26 3.01 -0.11
CA ALA A 51 15.52 2.29 0.10
C ALA A 51 15.52 1.42 1.36
N ALA A 52 14.81 1.85 2.42
CA ALA A 52 14.66 1.04 3.63
C ALA A 52 13.62 -0.09 3.46
N VAL A 53 12.57 0.12 2.67
CA VAL A 53 11.49 -0.88 2.50
C VAL A 53 11.88 -2.01 1.55
N VAL A 54 12.52 -1.69 0.42
CA VAL A 54 12.85 -2.66 -0.64
C VAL A 54 13.51 -3.96 -0.13
N PRO A 55 14.57 -3.94 0.71
CA PRO A 55 15.25 -5.17 1.12
C PRO A 55 14.43 -6.04 2.10
N ARG A 56 13.34 -5.51 2.67
CA ARG A 56 12.55 -6.20 3.71
C ARG A 56 11.21 -6.72 3.20
N PHE A 57 10.70 -6.12 2.12
CA PHE A 57 9.34 -6.31 1.67
C PHE A 57 9.00 -7.76 1.30
N GLU A 58 9.83 -8.42 0.47
CA GLU A 58 9.52 -9.79 0.04
C GLU A 58 9.63 -10.79 1.18
N GLY A 59 10.67 -10.72 2.02
CA GLY A 59 10.79 -11.59 3.20
C GLY A 59 9.65 -11.42 4.21
N PHE A 60 9.15 -10.18 4.37
CA PHE A 60 7.96 -9.94 5.18
C PHE A 60 6.71 -10.63 4.60
N LEU A 61 6.53 -10.58 3.28
CA LEU A 61 5.41 -11.23 2.60
C LEU A 61 5.55 -12.74 2.47
N GLU A 62 6.77 -13.28 2.46
CA GLU A 62 6.99 -14.73 2.55
C GLU A 62 6.50 -15.27 3.90
N ARG A 63 6.75 -14.52 5.00
CA ARG A 63 6.24 -14.88 6.33
C ARG A 63 4.74 -14.63 6.47
N PHE A 64 4.22 -13.56 5.86
CA PHE A 64 2.80 -13.17 5.93
C PHE A 64 2.19 -12.97 4.53
N PRO A 65 1.94 -14.06 3.78
CA PRO A 65 1.53 -13.99 2.37
C PRO A 65 0.09 -13.49 2.14
N SER A 66 -0.73 -13.44 3.18
CA SER A 66 -2.13 -13.03 3.10
C SER A 66 -2.62 -12.40 4.41
N PRO A 67 -3.76 -11.69 4.41
CA PRO A 67 -4.41 -11.23 5.64
C PRO A 67 -4.70 -12.38 6.61
N ALA A 68 -5.05 -13.57 6.11
CA ALA A 68 -5.27 -14.76 6.93
C ALA A 68 -4.00 -15.25 7.63
N ALA A 69 -2.87 -15.31 6.90
CA ALA A 69 -1.58 -15.68 7.48
C ALA A 69 -1.09 -14.66 8.51
N MET A 70 -1.30 -13.36 8.23
CA MET A 70 -1.01 -12.28 9.18
C MET A 70 -1.86 -12.40 10.46
N ALA A 71 -3.17 -12.64 10.31
CA ALA A 71 -4.09 -12.76 11.44
C ALA A 71 -3.81 -14.00 12.31
N ALA A 72 -3.30 -15.08 11.73
CA ALA A 72 -2.94 -16.31 12.44
C ALA A 72 -1.62 -16.18 13.23
N ALA A 73 -0.76 -15.22 12.89
CA ALA A 73 0.49 -14.97 13.60
C ALA A 73 0.24 -14.23 14.93
N THR A 74 1.21 -14.30 15.85
CA THR A 74 1.17 -13.46 17.06
C THR A 74 1.54 -12.01 16.73
N GLU A 75 1.07 -11.05 17.52
CA GLU A 75 1.48 -9.65 17.35
C GLU A 75 3.02 -9.51 17.44
N GLN A 76 3.66 -10.31 18.31
CA GLN A 76 5.12 -10.31 18.48
C GLN A 76 5.84 -10.78 17.20
N ASP A 77 5.35 -11.84 16.54
CA ASP A 77 5.91 -12.31 15.27
C ASP A 77 5.95 -11.19 14.20
N VAL A 78 4.88 -10.40 14.14
CA VAL A 78 4.76 -9.29 13.18
C VAL A 78 5.70 -8.15 13.54
N VAL A 79 5.77 -7.77 14.83
CA VAL A 79 6.66 -6.72 15.33
C VAL A 79 8.13 -7.09 15.08
N ASP A 80 8.51 -8.34 15.32
CA ASP A 80 9.88 -8.83 15.09
C ASP A 80 10.23 -8.80 13.60
N ALA A 81 9.31 -9.22 12.73
CA ALA A 81 9.49 -9.12 11.28
C ALA A 81 9.55 -7.66 10.77
N TRP A 82 9.01 -6.70 11.53
CA TRP A 82 9.03 -5.27 11.22
C TRP A 82 10.30 -4.55 11.69
N ALA A 83 11.22 -5.27 12.36
CA ALA A 83 12.42 -4.68 12.95
C ALA A 83 13.22 -3.84 11.94
N GLY A 84 13.59 -2.63 12.36
CA GLY A 84 14.39 -1.70 11.54
C GLY A 84 13.61 -0.82 10.56
N LEU A 85 12.28 -0.97 10.46
CA LEU A 85 11.41 -0.02 9.73
C LEU A 85 10.91 1.15 10.61
N GLY A 86 11.10 1.05 11.93
CA GLY A 86 10.63 2.05 12.89
C GLY A 86 9.11 2.14 12.98
N TYR A 87 8.63 2.99 13.90
CA TYR A 87 7.21 3.27 14.13
C TYR A 87 6.34 2.00 14.21
N TYR A 88 6.65 1.14 15.18
CA TYR A 88 6.08 -0.21 15.36
C TYR A 88 4.56 -0.26 15.58
N SER A 89 3.93 0.88 15.89
CA SER A 89 2.47 0.98 15.91
C SER A 89 1.85 0.61 14.56
N ARG A 90 2.55 0.83 13.43
CA ARG A 90 2.11 0.41 12.09
C ARG A 90 2.03 -1.11 11.97
N ALA A 91 3.02 -1.84 12.47
CA ALA A 91 3.03 -3.30 12.48
C ALA A 91 1.84 -3.85 13.28
N ARG A 92 1.62 -3.29 14.47
CA ARG A 92 0.49 -3.67 15.33
C ARG A 92 -0.86 -3.34 14.70
N ASN A 93 -0.98 -2.18 14.05
CA ASN A 93 -2.20 -1.80 13.33
C ASN A 93 -2.44 -2.72 12.12
N LEU A 94 -1.40 -3.07 11.37
CA LEU A 94 -1.49 -4.02 10.26
C LEU A 94 -1.99 -5.39 10.73
N HIS A 95 -1.45 -5.92 11.83
CA HIS A 95 -1.89 -7.17 12.42
C HIS A 95 -3.37 -7.10 12.84
N ARG A 96 -3.76 -6.10 13.62
CA ARG A 96 -5.16 -5.90 14.04
C ARG A 96 -6.10 -5.76 12.84
N ALA A 97 -5.70 -5.01 11.82
CA ALA A 97 -6.50 -4.78 10.64
C ALA A 97 -6.64 -6.05 9.78
N ALA A 98 -5.59 -6.87 9.66
CA ALA A 98 -5.68 -8.17 9.02
C ALA A 98 -6.62 -9.11 9.77
N THR A 99 -6.55 -9.17 11.10
CA THR A 99 -7.47 -9.93 11.94
C THR A 99 -8.92 -9.49 11.74
N LEU A 100 -9.16 -8.17 11.67
CA LEU A 100 -10.50 -7.63 11.43
C LEU A 100 -10.99 -7.91 10.01
N ALA A 101 -10.09 -7.88 9.02
CA ALA A 101 -10.40 -8.23 7.63
C ALA A 101 -10.76 -9.72 7.49
N VAL A 102 -10.11 -10.61 8.25
CA VAL A 102 -10.51 -12.02 8.35
C VAL A 102 -11.91 -12.15 8.94
N ALA A 103 -12.13 -11.51 10.10
CA ALA A 103 -13.40 -11.62 10.82
C ALA A 103 -14.60 -11.05 10.03
N ARG A 104 -14.43 -9.93 9.33
CA ARG A 104 -15.52 -9.21 8.64
C ARG A 104 -15.65 -9.52 7.15
N HIS A 105 -14.56 -9.95 6.51
CA HIS A 105 -14.47 -10.06 5.05
C HIS A 105 -13.85 -11.39 4.58
N GLY A 106 -13.74 -12.39 5.46
CA GLY A 106 -13.25 -13.73 5.12
C GLY A 106 -11.79 -13.75 4.65
N GLY A 107 -10.99 -12.75 5.04
CA GLY A 107 -9.57 -12.65 4.69
C GLY A 107 -9.32 -12.00 3.33
N THR A 108 -10.38 -11.50 2.68
CA THR A 108 -10.29 -10.73 1.44
C THR A 108 -10.08 -9.25 1.76
N VAL A 109 -9.18 -8.58 1.04
CA VAL A 109 -9.06 -7.11 1.11
C VAL A 109 -10.29 -6.49 0.44
N PRO A 110 -11.09 -5.67 1.15
CA PRO A 110 -12.34 -5.13 0.59
C PRO A 110 -12.10 -4.24 -0.63
N ARG A 111 -13.04 -4.26 -1.57
CA ARG A 111 -13.10 -3.34 -2.72
C ARG A 111 -13.97 -2.10 -2.44
N ASP A 112 -14.67 -2.10 -1.32
CA ASP A 112 -15.47 -0.98 -0.88
C ASP A 112 -14.59 0.03 -0.11
N PRO A 113 -14.57 1.33 -0.49
CA PRO A 113 -13.74 2.32 0.17
C PRO A 113 -14.03 2.50 1.66
N ASP A 114 -15.29 2.41 2.06
CA ASP A 114 -15.68 2.65 3.45
C ASP A 114 -15.35 1.43 4.31
N ALA A 115 -15.52 0.22 3.79
CA ALA A 115 -15.02 -1.00 4.40
C ALA A 115 -13.50 -0.98 4.59
N LEU A 116 -12.74 -0.48 3.61
CA LEU A 116 -11.29 -0.30 3.74
C LEU A 116 -10.94 0.70 4.84
N ARG A 117 -11.58 1.88 4.86
CA ARG A 117 -11.31 2.93 5.88
C ARG A 117 -11.73 2.52 7.29
N ALA A 118 -12.66 1.58 7.42
CA ALA A 118 -13.04 1.00 8.70
C ALA A 118 -11.94 0.09 9.30
N LEU A 119 -10.92 -0.29 8.52
CA LEU A 119 -9.79 -1.07 9.00
C LEU A 119 -8.72 -0.14 9.65
N PRO A 120 -8.15 -0.52 10.82
CA PRO A 120 -7.12 0.27 11.49
C PRO A 120 -5.93 0.62 10.60
N GLY A 121 -5.51 1.89 10.62
CA GLY A 121 -4.34 2.36 9.87
C GLY A 121 -4.57 2.59 8.37
N ILE A 122 -5.80 2.41 7.86
CA ILE A 122 -6.16 2.73 6.48
C ILE A 122 -6.88 4.09 6.43
N GLY A 123 -6.15 5.12 6.01
CA GLY A 123 -6.72 6.44 5.71
C GLY A 123 -7.20 6.59 4.26
N ALA A 124 -7.66 7.78 3.89
CA ALA A 124 -8.16 8.09 2.54
C ALA A 124 -7.11 7.80 1.45
N TYR A 125 -5.85 8.20 1.66
CA TYR A 125 -4.74 7.94 0.75
C TYR A 125 -4.53 6.43 0.53
N THR A 126 -4.35 5.66 1.60
CA THR A 126 -4.09 4.21 1.52
C THR A 126 -5.25 3.45 0.90
N ALA A 127 -6.51 3.82 1.22
CA ALA A 127 -7.68 3.26 0.57
C ALA A 127 -7.66 3.54 -0.95
N GLY A 128 -7.40 4.79 -1.35
CA GLY A 128 -7.28 5.18 -2.76
C GLY A 128 -6.16 4.43 -3.49
N ALA A 129 -5.01 4.24 -2.85
CA ALA A 129 -3.87 3.51 -3.40
C ALA A 129 -4.20 2.03 -3.61
N ILE A 130 -4.79 1.35 -2.61
CA ILE A 130 -5.20 -0.06 -2.74
C ILE A 130 -6.23 -0.22 -3.85
N LEU A 131 -7.27 0.62 -3.86
CA LEU A 131 -8.36 0.55 -4.83
C LEU A 131 -7.90 0.82 -6.26
N SER A 132 -7.08 1.84 -6.47
CA SER A 132 -6.58 2.17 -7.81
C SER A 132 -5.54 1.18 -8.31
N ILE A 133 -4.54 0.84 -7.49
CA ILE A 133 -3.39 0.01 -7.92
C ILE A 133 -3.78 -1.46 -8.05
N ALA A 134 -4.58 -2.00 -7.11
CA ALA A 134 -4.89 -3.43 -7.06
C ALA A 134 -6.25 -3.79 -7.68
N HIS A 135 -7.20 -2.85 -7.73
CA HIS A 135 -8.55 -3.10 -8.23
C HIS A 135 -8.92 -2.28 -9.48
N GLY A 136 -8.05 -1.37 -9.94
CA GLY A 136 -8.31 -0.55 -11.12
C GLY A 136 -9.46 0.44 -10.94
N VAL A 137 -9.87 0.71 -9.69
CA VAL A 137 -10.95 1.64 -9.37
C VAL A 137 -10.43 3.07 -9.52
N ARG A 138 -11.26 3.96 -10.08
CA ARG A 138 -10.96 5.40 -10.14
C ARG A 138 -11.08 6.01 -8.74
N ALA A 139 -10.02 5.88 -7.95
CA ALA A 139 -9.91 6.43 -6.60
C ALA A 139 -8.65 7.29 -6.48
N ALA A 140 -8.78 8.49 -5.94
CA ALA A 140 -7.66 9.40 -5.74
C ALA A 140 -6.79 8.94 -4.56
N CYS A 141 -5.47 8.95 -4.74
CA CYS A 141 -4.46 8.75 -3.69
C CYS A 141 -3.52 9.97 -3.66
N VAL A 142 -3.93 11.01 -2.94
CA VAL A 142 -3.17 12.25 -2.82
C VAL A 142 -2.26 12.20 -1.60
N ASP A 143 -0.96 12.29 -1.82
CA ASP A 143 0.10 12.46 -0.81
C ASP A 143 0.75 13.85 -0.93
N GLY A 144 1.74 14.13 -0.07
CA GLY A 144 2.43 15.43 0.05
C GLY A 144 3.93 15.35 -0.20
#